data_AF-A0A511TE92-F1
#
_entry.id   AF-A0A511TE92-F1
#
_cell.length_a   1.000
_cell.length_b   1.000
_cell.length_c   1.000
_cell.angle_alpha   90.00
_cell.angle_beta   90.00
_cell.angle_gamma   90.00
#
_symmetry.space_group_name_H-M   'P 1'
#
loop_
_entity.id
_entity.type
_entity.pdbx_description
1 polymer ?
#
loop_
_entity_poly.entity_id
_entity_poly.type
_entity_poly.pdbx_seq_one_letter_code
_entity_poly.pdbx_strand_id
1 'polypeptide(L)'
;MADPDWKRLQKLNGGDAIWYSDPQLDVKDEIWLYSEGGELRVSSAGKLYKRDPKAEKFSAPVTARHVMYRGGWRLYVDISVRGDKAMVRRGTLNGHHNVALVDASEVEELLARYRKLGFRDGNAWNPNSKKVLERQYIKAGKKYWSMHVDGNHTIEDRKEKAHKSWEAAVAYAEKRVRAKEKDGFVQYNQELWNAKHPNNPEPKPVKGAPKKPSHPKGTKFPKPQDAFEAVDIAVAMLKDLHERIPTGHFIAELVDAKKDKKRIASAEEHVSFFVRFHKLRLGQWLKARPLKPKKKESSWDYFLRVYGSATWILATNAAEDLPGFYCGNVTGGGWSCLEIASDVYDISGLVDATGNEELEDLEPFHGGWDINRSFAFDNRSSNAAGERAIVPFDESITDIPKKTPVSRIQPFGLWLHKRVSLMTSIAESNLNELL
;
A
#
# COMPACT_ATOMS: atom_id res chain seq x y z
N MET A 1 -6.66 -12.97 -11.71
CA MET A 1 -6.10 -13.00 -13.08
C MET A 1 -5.56 -14.40 -13.32
N ALA A 2 -5.44 -14.88 -14.57
CA ALA A 2 -4.76 -16.15 -14.82
C ALA A 2 -3.25 -15.97 -14.54
N ASP A 3 -2.53 -17.03 -14.17
CA ASP A 3 -1.07 -16.97 -14.00
C ASP A 3 -0.45 -16.29 -15.22
N PRO A 4 0.49 -15.34 -15.05
CA PRO A 4 1.16 -14.74 -16.18
C PRO A 4 1.82 -15.85 -16.99
N ASP A 5 1.52 -15.91 -18.29
CA ASP A 5 2.22 -16.81 -19.20
C ASP A 5 3.66 -16.29 -19.36
N TRP A 6 4.55 -16.73 -18.47
CA TRP A 6 5.94 -16.30 -18.39
C TRP A 6 6.69 -16.51 -19.71
N LYS A 7 6.37 -17.59 -20.44
CA LYS A 7 6.97 -17.86 -21.76
C LYS A 7 6.50 -16.82 -22.79
N ARG A 8 5.23 -16.44 -22.77
CA ARG A 8 4.69 -15.36 -23.60
C ARG A 8 5.33 -14.02 -23.25
N LEU A 9 5.45 -13.69 -21.96
CA LEU A 9 6.05 -12.42 -21.50
C LEU A 9 7.54 -12.33 -21.87
N GLN A 10 8.30 -13.40 -21.69
CA GLN A 10 9.71 -13.46 -22.10
C GLN A 10 9.85 -13.31 -23.62
N LYS A 11 8.99 -13.97 -24.41
CA LYS A 11 8.96 -13.80 -25.87
C LYS A 11 8.65 -12.35 -26.25
N LEU A 12 7.71 -11.70 -25.57
CA LEU A 12 7.36 -10.29 -25.77
C LEU A 12 8.50 -9.35 -25.39
N ASN A 13 9.32 -9.71 -24.39
CA ASN A 13 10.53 -8.98 -24.00
C ASN A 13 11.71 -9.20 -24.98
N GLY A 14 11.48 -9.86 -26.11
CA GLY A 14 12.51 -10.17 -27.11
C GLY A 14 13.40 -11.35 -26.72
N GLY A 15 12.95 -12.21 -25.82
CA GLY A 15 13.70 -13.36 -25.30
C GLY A 15 14.49 -13.07 -24.02
N ASP A 16 14.73 -11.78 -23.73
CA ASP A 16 15.40 -11.33 -22.52
C ASP A 16 14.64 -11.80 -21.27
N ALA A 17 15.36 -12.34 -20.29
CA ALA A 17 14.77 -12.74 -19.02
C ALA A 17 14.06 -11.55 -18.34
N ILE A 18 12.98 -11.90 -17.67
CA ILE A 18 12.15 -10.96 -16.90
C ILE A 18 12.40 -11.21 -15.42
N TRP A 19 12.37 -10.15 -14.63
CA TRP A 19 12.50 -10.27 -13.18
C TRP A 19 11.30 -11.08 -12.66
N TYR A 20 11.55 -12.00 -11.72
CA TYR A 20 10.55 -12.90 -11.11
C TYR A 20 9.33 -12.23 -10.46
N SER A 21 9.22 -10.89 -10.46
CA SER A 21 8.01 -10.20 -9.99
C SER A 21 6.91 -10.22 -11.05
N ASP A 22 5.65 -10.38 -10.62
CA ASP A 22 4.47 -10.28 -11.47
C ASP A 22 4.51 -9.01 -12.34
N PRO A 23 4.04 -9.08 -13.60
CA PRO A 23 3.95 -7.89 -14.44
C PRO A 23 3.05 -6.86 -13.76
N GLN A 24 3.58 -5.63 -13.66
CA GLN A 24 2.89 -4.46 -13.13
C GLN A 24 1.58 -4.19 -13.86
N LEU A 25 1.50 -4.58 -15.14
CA LEU A 25 0.25 -4.61 -15.90
C LEU A 25 0.35 -5.73 -16.92
N ASP A 26 -0.65 -6.60 -16.99
CA ASP A 26 -0.75 -7.61 -18.05
C ASP A 26 -2.18 -7.70 -18.57
N VAL A 27 -2.48 -6.82 -19.52
CA VAL A 27 -3.74 -6.82 -20.26
C VAL A 27 -3.46 -6.85 -21.74
N LYS A 28 -4.37 -7.46 -22.52
CA LYS A 28 -4.23 -7.76 -23.96
C LYS A 28 -3.22 -6.88 -24.74
N ASP A 29 -3.49 -5.58 -24.81
CA ASP A 29 -2.72 -4.63 -25.63
C ASP A 29 -1.76 -3.73 -24.83
N GLU A 30 -1.62 -3.94 -23.52
CA GLU A 30 -0.76 -3.14 -22.65
C GLU A 30 -0.13 -4.02 -21.56
N ILE A 31 1.20 -4.15 -21.61
CA ILE A 31 1.96 -5.00 -20.70
C ILE A 31 3.13 -4.20 -20.13
N TRP A 32 3.26 -4.17 -18.81
CA TRP A 32 4.30 -3.46 -18.08
C TRP A 32 5.02 -4.47 -17.20
N LEU A 33 6.33 -4.60 -17.37
CA LEU A 33 7.13 -5.61 -16.69
C LEU A 33 8.55 -5.12 -16.46
N TYR A 34 9.24 -5.74 -15.51
CA TYR A 34 10.66 -5.52 -15.30
C TYR A 34 11.49 -6.57 -16.02
N SER A 35 12.50 -6.12 -16.75
CA SER A 35 13.56 -7.02 -17.22
C SER A 35 14.43 -7.48 -16.05
N GLU A 36 15.16 -8.58 -16.20
CA GLU A 36 16.09 -9.11 -15.18
C GLU A 36 17.10 -8.05 -14.69
N GLY A 37 17.49 -7.10 -15.55
CA GLY A 37 18.35 -5.97 -15.19
C GLY A 37 17.66 -4.83 -14.41
N GLY A 38 16.41 -5.01 -13.97
CA GLY A 38 15.64 -4.01 -13.21
C GLY A 38 15.06 -2.87 -14.05
N GLU A 39 15.22 -2.89 -15.39
CA GLU A 39 14.62 -1.86 -16.25
C GLU A 39 13.14 -2.14 -16.52
N LEU A 40 12.29 -1.13 -16.34
CA LEU A 40 10.89 -1.18 -16.75
C LEU A 40 10.78 -1.22 -18.28
N ARG A 41 10.01 -2.20 -18.78
CA ARG A 41 9.63 -2.38 -20.17
C ARG A 41 8.12 -2.22 -20.30
N VAL A 42 7.69 -1.57 -21.38
CA VAL A 42 6.27 -1.45 -21.70
C VAL A 42 6.02 -1.96 -23.11
N SER A 43 5.13 -2.93 -23.28
CA SER A 43 4.56 -3.29 -24.57
C SER A 43 3.19 -2.64 -24.69
N SER A 44 3.02 -1.69 -25.62
CA SER A 44 1.73 -1.02 -25.87
C SER A 44 1.35 -1.15 -27.34
N ALA A 45 0.12 -1.61 -27.61
CA ALA A 45 -0.37 -1.98 -28.95
C ALA A 45 0.62 -2.82 -29.77
N GLY A 46 1.18 -3.86 -29.13
CA GLY A 46 2.10 -4.79 -29.79
C GLY A 46 3.52 -4.25 -30.05
N LYS A 47 3.82 -3.00 -29.67
CA LYS A 47 5.17 -2.43 -29.73
C LYS A 47 5.83 -2.47 -28.36
N LEU A 48 6.97 -3.15 -28.27
CA LEU A 48 7.82 -3.12 -27.08
C LEU A 48 8.66 -1.84 -27.05
N TYR A 49 8.53 -1.07 -25.99
CA TYR A 49 9.34 0.08 -25.68
C TYR A 49 10.46 -0.31 -24.71
N LYS A 50 11.69 -0.31 -25.23
CA LYS A 50 12.94 -0.42 -24.44
C LYS A 50 13.44 0.98 -24.09
N ARG A 51 14.47 1.06 -23.24
CA ARG A 51 15.10 2.33 -22.88
C ARG A 51 15.69 2.98 -24.14
N ASP A 52 15.31 4.23 -24.42
CA ASP A 52 15.83 5.01 -25.54
C ASP A 52 16.56 6.27 -25.03
N PRO A 53 17.90 6.25 -24.99
CA PRO A 53 18.69 7.41 -24.56
C PRO A 53 18.49 8.66 -25.42
N LYS A 54 17.98 8.53 -26.66
CA LYS A 54 17.67 9.69 -27.51
C LYS A 54 16.37 10.35 -27.07
N ALA A 55 15.36 9.56 -26.70
CA ALA A 55 14.12 10.06 -26.14
C ALA A 55 14.35 10.83 -24.83
N GLU A 56 15.23 10.33 -23.96
CA GLU A 56 15.62 10.99 -22.70
C GLU A 56 16.29 12.36 -22.90
N LYS A 57 16.93 12.58 -24.06
CA LYS A 57 17.66 13.81 -24.40
C LYS A 57 16.85 14.80 -25.24
N PHE A 58 15.59 14.49 -25.55
CA PHE A 58 14.76 15.37 -26.38
C PHE A 58 14.37 16.64 -25.61
N SER A 59 14.82 17.80 -26.09
CA SER A 59 14.89 19.05 -25.30
C SER A 59 14.02 20.20 -25.83
N ALA A 60 13.13 19.96 -26.79
CA ALA A 60 12.21 21.00 -27.28
C ALA A 60 11.26 21.50 -26.16
N PRO A 61 10.80 22.77 -26.18
CA PRO A 61 9.93 23.31 -25.14
C PRO A 61 8.61 22.54 -25.02
N VAL A 62 8.14 22.33 -23.78
CA VAL A 62 6.83 21.72 -23.52
C VAL A 62 5.73 22.73 -23.83
N THR A 63 4.86 22.41 -24.78
CA THR A 63 3.68 23.21 -25.18
C THR A 63 2.41 22.72 -24.50
N ALA A 64 2.29 21.42 -24.24
CA ALA A 64 1.21 20.82 -23.47
C ALA A 64 1.74 19.65 -22.64
N ARG A 65 1.08 19.35 -21.52
CA ARG A 65 1.42 18.22 -20.66
C ARG A 65 0.15 17.54 -20.18
N HIS A 66 0.11 16.23 -20.33
CA HIS A 66 -0.99 15.39 -19.87
C HIS A 66 -0.40 14.36 -18.92
N VAL A 67 -0.93 14.29 -17.71
CA VAL A 67 -0.49 13.29 -16.74
C VAL A 67 -1.67 12.46 -16.32
N MET A 68 -1.48 11.15 -16.30
CA MET A 68 -2.51 10.21 -15.93
C MET A 68 -1.97 9.23 -14.90
N TYR A 69 -2.84 8.83 -13.97
CA TYR A 69 -2.51 7.90 -12.90
C TYR A 69 -3.49 6.74 -12.86
N ARG A 70 -2.97 5.55 -12.64
CA ARG A 70 -3.73 4.43 -12.12
C ARG A 70 -3.25 4.24 -10.70
N GLY A 71 -3.78 5.10 -9.81
CA GLY A 71 -3.24 5.35 -8.47
C GLY A 71 -3.11 4.10 -7.62
N GLY A 72 -4.06 3.17 -7.77
CA GLY A 72 -3.92 1.84 -7.19
C GLY A 72 -2.64 1.18 -7.59
N TRP A 73 -2.49 0.91 -8.87
CA TRP A 73 -1.37 0.17 -9.41
C TRP A 73 -0.05 0.95 -9.39
N ARG A 74 -0.04 2.11 -8.71
CA ARG A 74 1.04 3.08 -8.69
C ARG A 74 1.55 3.42 -10.09
N LEU A 75 0.76 3.22 -11.13
CA LEU A 75 1.20 3.48 -12.49
C LEU A 75 0.91 4.94 -12.83
N TYR A 76 1.83 5.53 -13.59
CA TYR A 76 1.63 6.85 -14.16
C TYR A 76 2.06 6.87 -15.62
N VAL A 77 1.40 7.75 -16.37
CA VAL A 77 1.76 8.14 -17.73
C VAL A 77 1.88 9.66 -17.76
N ASP A 78 3.06 10.17 -18.11
CA ASP A 78 3.33 11.61 -18.25
C ASP A 78 3.75 11.91 -19.69
N ILE A 79 2.85 12.57 -20.42
CA ILE A 79 3.01 12.94 -21.82
C ILE A 79 3.33 14.42 -21.91
N SER A 80 4.53 14.74 -22.38
CA SER A 80 4.96 16.12 -22.65
C SER A 80 5.01 16.36 -24.15
N VAL A 81 4.10 17.17 -24.69
CA VAL A 81 4.07 17.58 -26.10
C VAL A 81 5.13 18.66 -26.33
N ARG A 82 5.96 18.44 -27.34
CA ARG A 82 7.19 19.20 -27.59
C ARG A 82 7.40 19.33 -29.12
N GLY A 83 6.67 20.25 -29.73
CA GLY A 83 6.68 20.44 -31.18
C GLY A 83 5.82 19.38 -31.91
N ASP A 84 6.40 18.74 -32.93
CA ASP A 84 5.79 17.66 -33.72
C ASP A 84 5.85 16.30 -33.01
N LYS A 85 6.61 16.19 -31.92
CA LYS A 85 6.74 14.99 -31.10
C LYS A 85 6.13 15.16 -29.71
N ALA A 86 5.78 14.05 -29.10
CA ALA A 86 5.47 13.95 -27.68
C ALA A 86 6.39 12.94 -27.01
N MET A 87 6.92 13.32 -25.85
CA MET A 87 7.66 12.42 -24.98
C MET A 87 6.68 11.78 -24.00
N VAL A 88 6.57 10.45 -24.08
CA VAL A 88 5.71 9.64 -23.21
C VAL A 88 6.58 8.95 -22.18
N ARG A 89 6.39 9.31 -20.91
CA ARG A 89 6.97 8.58 -19.77
C ARG A 89 5.94 7.66 -19.17
N ARG A 90 6.30 6.40 -18.99
CA ARG A 90 5.46 5.35 -18.41
C ARG A 90 6.22 4.76 -17.24
N GLY A 91 5.68 4.84 -16.03
CA GLY A 91 6.43 4.37 -14.87
C GLY A 91 5.55 3.95 -13.71
N THR A 92 6.22 3.35 -12.73
CA THR A 92 5.65 3.11 -11.39
C THR A 92 6.06 4.28 -10.49
N LEU A 93 5.15 4.75 -9.66
CA LEU A 93 5.45 5.68 -8.57
C LEU A 93 6.41 4.99 -7.59
N ASN A 94 7.39 5.73 -7.10
CA ASN A 94 8.52 5.25 -6.32
C ASN A 94 9.40 4.21 -7.05
N GLY A 95 9.36 4.17 -8.39
CA GLY A 95 10.14 3.20 -9.16
C GLY A 95 10.60 3.72 -10.52
N HIS A 96 10.95 2.78 -11.39
CA HIS A 96 11.52 3.12 -12.69
C HIS A 96 10.45 3.56 -13.69
N HIS A 97 10.94 4.18 -14.77
CA HIS A 97 10.10 4.57 -15.88
C HIS A 97 10.79 4.31 -17.21
N ASN A 98 9.98 4.07 -18.22
CA ASN A 98 10.38 4.03 -19.62
C ASN A 98 10.01 5.37 -20.28
N VAL A 99 10.88 5.85 -21.17
CA VAL A 99 10.65 7.04 -21.99
C VAL A 99 10.62 6.64 -23.46
N ALA A 100 9.61 7.10 -24.19
CA ALA A 100 9.49 6.92 -25.62
C ALA A 100 9.06 8.21 -26.31
N LEU A 101 9.42 8.37 -27.59
CA LEU A 101 8.87 9.41 -28.45
C LEU A 101 7.75 8.84 -29.32
N VAL A 102 6.69 9.63 -29.49
CA VAL A 102 5.57 9.41 -30.41
C VAL A 102 5.29 10.70 -31.17
N ASP A 103 4.52 10.63 -32.25
CA ASP A 103 4.08 11.85 -32.94
C ASP A 103 3.05 12.59 -32.08
N ALA A 104 3.08 13.93 -32.10
CA ALA A 104 2.15 14.74 -31.34
C ALA A 104 0.68 14.47 -31.74
N SER A 105 0.45 14.04 -32.98
CA SER A 105 -0.87 13.62 -33.49
C SER A 105 -1.41 12.35 -32.83
N GLU A 106 -0.58 11.51 -32.22
CA GLU A 106 -0.97 10.24 -31.58
C GLU A 106 -1.41 10.42 -30.12
N VAL A 107 -1.23 11.62 -29.53
CA VAL A 107 -1.43 11.87 -28.10
C VAL A 107 -2.87 11.61 -27.66
N GLU A 108 -3.86 12.08 -28.42
CA GLU A 108 -5.28 11.92 -28.05
C GLU A 108 -5.72 10.45 -28.07
N GLU A 109 -5.25 9.67 -29.05
CA GLU A 109 -5.52 8.23 -29.09
C GLU A 109 -4.87 7.51 -27.90
N LEU A 110 -3.63 7.89 -27.57
CA LEU A 110 -2.91 7.32 -26.44
C LEU A 110 -3.59 7.62 -25.10
N LEU A 111 -4.06 8.86 -24.90
CA LEU A 111 -4.85 9.24 -23.72
C LEU A 111 -6.14 8.43 -23.63
N ALA A 112 -6.89 8.32 -24.73
CA ALA A 112 -8.12 7.54 -24.78
C ALA A 112 -7.89 6.05 -24.43
N ARG A 113 -6.77 5.48 -24.89
CA ARG A 113 -6.37 4.12 -24.54
C ARG A 113 -6.11 3.97 -23.05
N TYR A 114 -5.29 4.83 -22.46
CA TYR A 114 -5.01 4.77 -21.02
C TYR A 114 -6.26 4.96 -20.16
N ARG A 115 -7.20 5.81 -20.58
CA ARG A 115 -8.51 5.94 -19.92
C ARG A 115 -9.30 4.63 -19.93
N LYS A 116 -9.31 3.89 -21.06
CA LYS A 116 -9.94 2.56 -21.14
C LYS A 116 -9.27 1.53 -20.22
N LEU A 117 -7.98 1.70 -19.95
CA LEU A 117 -7.20 0.88 -19.02
C LEU A 117 -7.34 1.31 -17.55
N GLY A 118 -8.20 2.29 -17.26
CA GLY A 118 -8.48 2.76 -15.90
C GLY A 118 -7.52 3.83 -15.38
N PHE A 119 -6.61 4.35 -16.21
CA PHE A 119 -5.84 5.54 -15.85
C PHE A 119 -6.74 6.78 -15.87
N ARG A 120 -6.40 7.75 -15.03
CA ARG A 120 -7.19 8.94 -14.79
C ARG A 120 -6.36 10.17 -14.96
N ASP A 121 -6.94 11.18 -15.57
CA ASP A 121 -6.31 12.49 -15.67
C ASP A 121 -5.98 13.02 -14.27
N GLY A 122 -4.73 13.43 -14.10
CA GLY A 122 -4.24 14.10 -12.92
C GLY A 122 -3.45 15.35 -13.29
N ASN A 123 -2.94 16.04 -12.29
CA ASN A 123 -2.03 17.16 -12.53
C ASN A 123 -0.59 16.67 -12.56
N ALA A 124 0.30 17.48 -13.15
CA ALA A 124 1.72 17.16 -13.23
C ALA A 124 2.40 16.99 -11.86
N TRP A 125 1.84 17.61 -10.82
CA TRP A 125 2.46 17.68 -9.50
C TRP A 125 1.65 17.00 -8.39
N ASN A 126 0.40 16.62 -8.67
CA ASN A 126 -0.47 16.00 -7.68
C ASN A 126 -1.50 15.07 -8.37
N PRO A 127 -1.63 13.80 -7.97
CA PRO A 127 -2.68 12.93 -8.49
C PRO A 127 -4.06 13.24 -7.92
N ASN A 128 -4.13 13.82 -6.72
CA ASN A 128 -5.36 14.28 -6.07
C ASN A 128 -5.04 15.40 -5.05
N SER A 129 -6.02 15.85 -4.27
CA SER A 129 -5.81 16.91 -3.25
C SER A 129 -4.96 16.47 -2.03
N LYS A 130 -4.85 15.17 -1.78
CA LYS A 130 -4.18 14.60 -0.59
C LYS A 130 -2.75 14.16 -0.84
N LYS A 131 -2.36 13.98 -2.10
CA LYS A 131 -1.05 13.44 -2.48
C LYS A 131 -0.34 14.41 -3.43
N VAL A 132 0.96 14.54 -3.27
CA VAL A 132 1.84 15.33 -4.13
C VAL A 132 2.94 14.44 -4.70
N LEU A 133 3.50 14.85 -5.84
CA LEU A 133 4.60 14.15 -6.48
C LEU A 133 5.92 14.88 -6.27
N GLU A 134 6.87 14.20 -5.66
CA GLU A 134 8.28 14.55 -5.74
C GLU A 134 8.90 13.99 -7.01
N ARG A 135 9.49 14.87 -7.79
CA ARG A 135 10.24 14.50 -8.99
C ARG A 135 11.72 14.61 -8.69
N GLN A 136 12.41 13.49 -8.83
CA GLN A 136 13.85 13.41 -8.63
C GLN A 136 14.56 13.38 -9.98
N TYR A 137 15.63 14.17 -10.07
CA TYR A 137 16.45 14.30 -11.26
C TYR A 137 17.91 14.00 -10.92
N ILE A 138 18.58 13.26 -11.79
CA ILE A 138 19.99 12.88 -11.61
C ILE A 138 20.86 13.42 -12.73
N LYS A 139 22.13 13.66 -12.41
CA LYS A 139 23.20 13.93 -13.37
C LYS A 139 24.45 13.20 -12.90
N ALA A 140 25.16 12.54 -13.81
CA ALA A 140 26.37 11.78 -13.48
C ALA A 140 27.38 12.63 -12.68
N GLY A 141 27.90 12.07 -11.58
CA GLY A 141 28.86 12.74 -10.69
C GLY A 141 28.29 13.91 -9.88
N LYS A 142 26.96 14.06 -9.80
CA LYS A 142 26.28 15.08 -9.00
C LYS A 142 25.26 14.46 -8.06
N LYS A 143 24.98 15.13 -6.94
CA LYS A 143 23.83 14.81 -6.09
C LYS A 143 22.53 14.96 -6.89
N TYR A 144 21.56 14.09 -6.63
CA TYR A 144 20.23 14.25 -7.19
C TYR A 144 19.59 15.57 -6.75
N TRP A 145 18.70 16.09 -7.58
CA TRP A 145 17.92 17.31 -7.35
C TRP A 145 16.44 16.95 -7.34
N SER A 146 15.68 17.52 -6.41
CA SER A 146 14.27 17.20 -6.20
C SER A 146 13.38 18.45 -6.26
N MET A 147 12.17 18.27 -6.78
CA MET A 147 11.13 19.31 -6.81
C MET A 147 9.75 18.71 -6.60
N HIS A 148 8.91 19.37 -5.80
CA HIS A 148 7.46 19.15 -5.77
C HIS A 148 6.69 20.45 -5.54
N VAL A 149 5.41 20.44 -5.92
CA VAL A 149 4.45 21.52 -5.69
C VAL A 149 3.37 21.00 -4.75
N ASP A 150 3.13 21.72 -3.65
CA ASP A 150 2.11 21.39 -2.65
C ASP A 150 1.33 22.66 -2.28
N GLY A 151 0.09 22.75 -2.76
CA GLY A 151 -0.72 23.96 -2.72
C GLY A 151 0.00 25.10 -3.44
N ASN A 152 0.12 26.25 -2.78
CA ASN A 152 0.90 27.38 -3.27
C ASN A 152 2.39 27.32 -2.89
N HIS A 153 2.92 26.17 -2.46
CA HIS A 153 4.32 26.01 -2.07
C HIS A 153 5.08 25.16 -3.09
N THR A 154 6.38 25.46 -3.23
CA THR A 154 7.33 24.58 -3.89
C THR A 154 8.39 24.15 -2.91
N ILE A 155 8.78 22.88 -2.97
CA ILE A 155 9.85 22.32 -2.15
C ILE A 155 10.96 21.86 -3.08
N GLU A 156 12.12 22.52 -2.99
CA GLU A 156 13.33 22.24 -3.77
C GLU A 156 14.42 21.74 -2.82
N ASP A 157 14.86 20.49 -2.95
CA ASP A 157 15.86 19.87 -2.04
C ASP A 157 15.57 20.12 -0.55
N ARG A 158 14.31 19.86 -0.16
CA ARG A 158 13.76 20.06 1.20
C ARG A 158 13.60 21.51 1.65
N LYS A 159 13.89 22.49 0.78
CA LYS A 159 13.66 23.92 1.06
C LYS A 159 12.33 24.35 0.50
N GLU A 160 11.45 24.76 1.39
CA GLU A 160 10.10 25.20 1.05
C GLU A 160 10.06 26.69 0.72
N LYS A 161 9.23 27.05 -0.26
CA LYS A 161 8.99 28.42 -0.68
C LYS A 161 7.50 28.61 -1.01
N ALA A 162 6.89 29.58 -0.34
CA ALA A 162 5.52 30.01 -0.62
C ALA A 162 5.43 30.90 -1.87
N HIS A 163 4.33 30.78 -2.60
CA HIS A 163 3.98 31.59 -3.77
C HIS A 163 2.57 32.19 -3.60
N LYS A 164 2.22 33.12 -4.49
CA LYS A 164 0.91 33.81 -4.45
C LYS A 164 -0.27 32.90 -4.79
N SER A 165 -0.05 31.85 -5.56
CA SER A 165 -1.07 30.87 -5.95
C SER A 165 -0.42 29.54 -6.33
N TRP A 166 -1.25 28.50 -6.53
CA TRP A 166 -0.80 27.21 -7.06
C TRP A 166 -0.20 27.35 -8.47
N GLU A 167 -0.82 28.14 -9.35
CA GLU A 167 -0.32 28.38 -10.71
C GLU A 167 1.06 29.04 -10.70
N ALA A 168 1.28 29.97 -9.77
CA ALA A 168 2.58 30.60 -9.58
C ALA A 168 3.65 29.59 -9.10
N ALA A 169 3.28 28.69 -8.18
CA ALA A 169 4.15 27.62 -7.71
C ALA A 169 4.51 26.65 -8.84
N VAL A 170 3.52 26.22 -9.65
CA VAL A 170 3.73 25.38 -10.85
C VAL A 170 4.64 26.06 -11.85
N ALA A 171 4.38 27.33 -12.18
CA ALA A 171 5.21 28.08 -13.13
C ALA A 171 6.66 28.21 -12.64
N TYR A 172 6.86 28.42 -11.34
CA TYR A 172 8.19 28.42 -10.73
C TYR A 172 8.87 27.06 -10.84
N ALA A 173 8.19 25.99 -10.45
CA ALA A 173 8.71 24.63 -10.50
C ALA A 173 9.09 24.22 -11.93
N GLU A 174 8.24 24.46 -12.92
CA GLU A 174 8.51 24.18 -14.34
C GLU A 174 9.70 24.99 -14.86
N LYS A 175 9.85 26.26 -14.45
CA LYS A 175 11.05 27.06 -14.79
C LYS A 175 12.32 26.45 -14.21
N ARG A 176 12.29 25.97 -12.96
CA ARG A 176 13.44 25.31 -12.31
C ARG A 176 13.77 23.98 -12.98
N VAL A 177 12.77 23.16 -13.28
CA VAL A 177 12.93 21.90 -14.01
C VAL A 177 13.60 22.14 -15.36
N ARG A 178 13.11 23.09 -16.17
CA ARG A 178 13.71 23.40 -17.48
C ARG A 178 15.17 23.84 -17.37
N ALA A 179 15.52 24.62 -16.35
CA ALA A 179 16.91 25.01 -16.10
C ALA A 179 17.79 23.79 -15.77
N LYS A 180 17.30 22.88 -14.93
CA LYS A 180 18.01 21.64 -14.58
C LYS A 180 18.14 20.67 -15.75
N GLU A 181 17.09 20.51 -16.55
CA GLU A 181 17.12 19.74 -17.81
C GLU A 181 18.18 20.31 -18.77
N LYS A 182 18.25 21.64 -18.91
CA LYS A 182 19.30 22.30 -19.71
C LYS A 182 20.71 22.07 -19.15
N ASP A 183 20.85 21.98 -17.83
CA ASP A 183 22.10 21.63 -17.16
C ASP A 183 22.44 20.13 -17.27
N GLY A 184 21.63 19.32 -17.96
CA GLY A 184 21.87 17.89 -18.18
C GLY A 184 21.39 16.99 -17.04
N PHE A 185 20.53 17.49 -16.15
CA PHE A 185 19.79 16.64 -15.24
C PHE A 185 18.65 15.94 -15.99
N VAL A 186 18.50 14.64 -15.76
CA VAL A 186 17.43 13.84 -16.36
C VAL A 186 16.53 13.35 -15.24
N GLN A 187 15.21 13.35 -15.47
CA GLN A 187 14.28 12.80 -14.51
C GLN A 187 14.59 11.31 -14.28
N TYR A 188 14.61 10.89 -13.02
CA TYR A 188 14.97 9.53 -12.62
C TYR A 188 13.79 8.80 -11.97
N ASN A 189 13.13 9.44 -11.01
CA ASN A 189 12.04 8.85 -10.22
C ASN A 189 10.90 9.86 -9.99
N GLN A 190 9.71 9.34 -9.70
CA GLN A 190 8.56 10.09 -9.20
C GLN A 190 8.07 9.45 -7.90
N GLU A 191 8.19 10.15 -6.78
CA GLU A 191 7.76 9.66 -5.48
C GLU A 191 6.44 10.29 -5.04
N LEU A 192 5.61 9.51 -4.34
CA LEU A 192 4.33 9.97 -3.81
C LEU A 192 4.47 10.41 -2.34
N TRP A 193 4.04 11.63 -2.04
CA TRP A 193 4.05 12.21 -0.70
C TRP A 193 2.65 12.62 -0.25
N ASN A 194 2.43 12.66 1.07
CA ASN A 194 1.22 13.26 1.61
C ASN A 194 1.31 14.79 1.53
N ALA A 195 0.25 15.42 1.02
CA ALA A 195 0.11 16.87 1.01
C ALA A 195 0.13 17.40 2.43
N LYS A 196 1.00 18.39 2.68
CA LYS A 196 1.06 19.15 3.93
C LYS A 196 0.17 20.37 3.87
N HIS A 197 0.02 20.96 2.69
CA HIS A 197 -0.76 22.18 2.51
C HIS A 197 -2.19 21.87 2.05
N PRO A 198 -3.21 22.47 2.68
CA PRO A 198 -4.58 22.38 2.18
C PRO A 198 -4.68 23.12 0.84
N ASN A 199 -5.60 22.69 -0.02
CA ASN A 199 -5.95 23.33 -1.31
C ASN A 199 -5.10 22.93 -2.54
N ASN A 200 -4.56 21.72 -2.58
CA ASN A 200 -4.14 21.16 -3.86
C ASN A 200 -5.37 21.03 -4.79
N PRO A 201 -5.32 21.56 -6.02
CA PRO A 201 -6.44 21.47 -6.94
C PRO A 201 -6.67 20.01 -7.32
N GLU A 202 -7.93 19.58 -7.20
CA GLU A 202 -8.35 18.31 -7.77
C GLU A 202 -8.29 18.38 -9.30
N PRO A 203 -7.81 17.33 -9.98
CA PRO A 203 -7.87 17.26 -11.43
C PRO A 203 -9.31 17.45 -11.91
N LYS A 204 -9.53 18.34 -12.86
CA LYS A 204 -10.88 18.52 -13.43
C LYS A 204 -11.24 17.25 -14.21
N PRO A 205 -12.38 16.59 -13.91
CA PRO A 205 -12.78 15.41 -14.66
C PRO A 205 -13.00 15.79 -16.13
N VAL A 206 -12.45 14.98 -17.04
CA VAL A 206 -12.66 15.17 -18.49
C VAL A 206 -14.13 14.91 -18.80
N LYS A 207 -14.73 15.80 -19.59
CA LYS A 207 -16.14 15.69 -20.01
C LYS A 207 -16.34 14.36 -20.76
N GLY A 208 -17.21 13.50 -20.23
CA GLY A 208 -17.48 12.18 -20.80
C GLY A 208 -16.62 11.02 -20.26
N ALA A 209 -15.74 11.27 -19.27
CA ALA A 209 -15.07 10.20 -18.56
C ALA A 209 -16.09 9.27 -17.86
N PRO A 210 -15.87 7.94 -17.83
CA PRO A 210 -16.74 7.01 -17.13
C PRO A 210 -16.92 7.46 -15.68
N LYS A 211 -18.18 7.49 -15.19
CA LYS A 211 -18.43 7.79 -13.77
C LYS A 211 -17.73 6.74 -12.91
N LYS A 212 -17.06 7.20 -11.85
CA LYS A 212 -16.49 6.38 -10.78
C LYS A 212 -17.49 5.27 -10.40
N PRO A 213 -17.18 3.97 -10.57
CA PRO A 213 -18.00 2.92 -9.99
C PRO A 213 -18.05 3.20 -8.49
N SER A 214 -19.21 3.43 -7.90
CA SER A 214 -19.27 3.59 -6.44
C SER A 214 -19.02 2.23 -5.80
N HIS A 215 -18.04 2.12 -4.90
CA HIS A 215 -18.00 0.95 -4.04
C HIS A 215 -19.29 0.86 -3.21
N PRO A 216 -19.75 -0.36 -2.88
CA PRO A 216 -20.83 -0.54 -1.92
C PRO A 216 -20.43 0.15 -0.60
N LYS A 217 -21.30 1.03 -0.10
CA LYS A 217 -21.10 1.68 1.20
C LYS A 217 -20.97 0.58 2.26
N GLY A 218 -19.94 0.68 3.10
CA GLY A 218 -19.75 -0.23 4.22
C GLY A 218 -20.93 -0.22 5.18
N THR A 219 -21.12 -1.35 5.86
CA THR A 219 -22.11 -1.45 6.94
C THR A 219 -21.77 -0.45 8.04
N LYS A 220 -22.77 0.25 8.58
CA LYS A 220 -22.58 1.09 9.77
C LYS A 220 -22.60 0.20 11.01
N PHE A 221 -21.52 0.23 11.77
CA PHE A 221 -21.43 -0.51 13.03
C PHE A 221 -21.79 0.39 14.22
N PRO A 222 -22.51 -0.14 15.23
CA PRO A 222 -22.80 0.61 16.45
C PRO A 222 -21.53 0.82 17.26
N LYS A 223 -21.57 1.77 18.21
CA LYS A 223 -20.51 1.90 19.21
C LYS A 223 -20.69 0.78 20.25
N PRO A 224 -19.63 0.03 20.59
CA PRO A 224 -19.73 -1.02 21.61
C PRO A 224 -20.09 -0.43 22.97
N GLN A 225 -20.95 -1.13 23.71
CA GLN A 225 -21.33 -0.81 25.09
C GLN A 225 -20.35 -1.41 26.09
N ASP A 226 -19.71 -2.54 25.76
CA ASP A 226 -18.71 -3.20 26.60
C ASP A 226 -17.55 -3.81 25.80
N ALA A 227 -16.60 -4.42 26.50
CA ALA A 227 -15.41 -5.01 25.89
C ALA A 227 -15.72 -6.27 25.06
N PHE A 228 -16.72 -7.07 25.39
CA PHE A 228 -17.06 -8.28 24.64
C PHE A 228 -17.79 -7.92 23.36
N GLU A 229 -18.75 -6.99 23.43
CA GLU A 229 -19.42 -6.44 22.25
C GLU A 229 -18.42 -5.74 21.33
N ALA A 230 -17.39 -5.09 21.87
CA ALA A 230 -16.31 -4.50 21.08
C ALA A 230 -15.54 -5.55 20.28
N VAL A 231 -15.31 -6.75 20.83
CA VAL A 231 -14.73 -7.87 20.08
C VAL A 231 -15.67 -8.30 18.94
N ASP A 232 -16.95 -8.52 19.24
CA ASP A 232 -17.92 -8.99 18.25
C ASP A 232 -18.09 -7.99 17.10
N ILE A 233 -18.16 -6.70 17.40
CA ILE A 233 -18.23 -5.63 16.40
C ILE A 233 -16.94 -5.58 15.58
N ALA A 234 -15.76 -5.68 16.22
CA ALA A 234 -14.49 -5.71 15.49
C ALA A 234 -14.44 -6.88 14.49
N VAL A 235 -14.82 -8.09 14.91
CA VAL A 235 -14.89 -9.25 14.01
C VAL A 235 -15.92 -9.02 12.89
N ALA A 236 -17.08 -8.44 13.19
CA ALA A 236 -18.09 -8.13 12.18
C ALA A 236 -17.60 -7.10 11.14
N MET A 237 -16.82 -6.09 11.57
CA MET A 237 -16.16 -5.14 10.67
C MET A 237 -15.18 -5.84 9.74
N LEU A 238 -14.37 -6.76 10.26
CA LEU A 238 -13.43 -7.55 9.46
C LEU A 238 -14.16 -8.45 8.44
N LYS A 239 -15.29 -9.06 8.84
CA LYS A 239 -16.15 -9.85 7.93
C LYS A 239 -16.70 -8.99 6.79
N ASP A 240 -17.28 -7.84 7.11
CA ASP A 240 -17.82 -6.90 6.12
C ASP A 240 -16.73 -6.39 5.16
N LEU A 241 -15.54 -6.09 5.68
CA LEU A 241 -14.40 -5.66 4.87
C LEU A 241 -13.89 -6.78 3.93
N HIS A 242 -13.80 -8.01 4.44
CA HIS A 242 -13.43 -9.20 3.67
C HIS A 242 -14.40 -9.51 2.53
N GLU A 243 -15.70 -9.28 2.73
CA GLU A 243 -16.75 -9.49 1.74
C GLU A 243 -16.80 -8.37 0.69
N ARG A 244 -16.67 -7.10 1.11
CA ARG A 244 -16.71 -5.95 0.20
C ARG A 244 -15.46 -5.78 -0.64
N ILE A 245 -14.31 -6.23 -0.13
CA ILE A 245 -13.01 -6.09 -0.77
C ILE A 245 -12.39 -7.47 -0.98
N PRO A 246 -12.97 -8.29 -1.86
CA PRO A 246 -12.48 -9.64 -2.07
C PRO A 246 -11.11 -9.67 -2.77
N THR A 247 -10.68 -8.56 -3.37
CA THR A 247 -9.38 -8.44 -4.06
C THR A 247 -8.47 -7.50 -3.29
N GLY A 248 -7.37 -8.01 -2.74
CA GLY A 248 -6.36 -7.24 -2.01
C GLY A 248 -6.21 -7.64 -0.53
N HIS A 249 -7.23 -8.27 0.05
CA HIS A 249 -7.27 -8.64 1.47
C HIS A 249 -8.04 -9.95 1.73
N PHE A 250 -7.53 -10.77 2.65
CA PHE A 250 -8.20 -11.95 3.18
C PHE A 250 -8.07 -12.01 4.69
N ILE A 251 -9.04 -12.61 5.35
CA ILE A 251 -8.91 -13.06 6.72
C ILE A 251 -8.84 -14.59 6.59
N ALA A 252 -7.75 -15.23 7.01
CA ALA A 252 -7.56 -16.67 6.86
C ALA A 252 -8.77 -17.43 7.41
N GLU A 253 -9.30 -16.97 8.53
CA GLU A 253 -10.44 -17.54 9.23
C GLU A 253 -11.75 -17.44 8.44
N LEU A 254 -11.83 -16.58 7.42
CA LEU A 254 -12.97 -16.48 6.49
C LEU A 254 -12.74 -17.16 5.14
N VAL A 255 -11.52 -17.63 4.86
CA VAL A 255 -11.20 -18.28 3.58
C VAL A 255 -11.71 -19.72 3.56
N ASP A 256 -12.52 -20.05 2.55
CA ASP A 256 -12.86 -21.44 2.20
C ASP A 256 -11.85 -21.91 1.15
N ALA A 257 -10.84 -22.67 1.57
CA ALA A 257 -9.76 -23.13 0.69
C ALA A 257 -10.24 -23.93 -0.55
N LYS A 258 -11.46 -24.48 -0.54
CA LYS A 258 -12.02 -25.17 -1.71
C LYS A 258 -12.63 -24.18 -2.70
N LYS A 259 -13.29 -23.12 -2.22
CA LYS A 259 -14.00 -22.13 -3.05
C LYS A 259 -13.10 -20.96 -3.46
N ASP A 260 -12.15 -20.59 -2.62
CA ASP A 260 -11.29 -19.41 -2.77
C ASP A 260 -9.93 -19.71 -3.42
N LYS A 261 -9.77 -20.84 -4.12
CA LYS A 261 -8.47 -21.25 -4.70
C LYS A 261 -7.80 -20.16 -5.54
N LYS A 262 -8.55 -19.48 -6.41
CA LYS A 262 -8.02 -18.39 -7.27
C LYS A 262 -7.59 -17.18 -6.45
N ARG A 263 -8.30 -16.91 -5.35
CA ARG A 263 -8.10 -15.80 -4.44
C ARG A 263 -6.83 -16.04 -3.58
N ILE A 264 -6.62 -17.28 -3.14
CA ILE A 264 -5.37 -17.73 -2.48
C ILE A 264 -4.20 -17.69 -3.46
N ALA A 265 -4.37 -18.20 -4.69
CA ALA A 265 -3.30 -18.22 -5.69
C ALA A 265 -2.80 -16.81 -6.07
N SER A 266 -3.68 -15.80 -6.01
CA SER A 266 -3.26 -14.40 -6.23
C SER A 266 -2.53 -13.78 -5.04
N ALA A 267 -2.44 -14.47 -3.91
CA ALA A 267 -1.85 -13.98 -2.68
C ALA A 267 -0.56 -14.70 -2.31
N GLU A 268 -0.47 -15.98 -2.66
CA GLU A 268 0.69 -16.83 -2.41
C GLU A 268 0.97 -17.67 -3.66
N GLU A 269 2.23 -17.70 -4.08
CA GLU A 269 2.71 -18.48 -5.24
C GLU A 269 2.38 -19.98 -5.10
N HIS A 270 2.22 -20.45 -3.87
CA HIS A 270 1.94 -21.86 -3.56
C HIS A 270 0.70 -22.02 -2.66
N VAL A 271 -0.46 -22.18 -3.30
CA VAL A 271 -1.75 -22.48 -2.62
C VAL A 271 -1.62 -23.65 -1.63
N SER A 272 -0.83 -24.67 -1.95
CA SER A 272 -0.61 -25.84 -1.07
C SER A 272 0.15 -25.49 0.20
N PHE A 273 1.17 -24.63 0.11
CA PHE A 273 1.93 -24.14 1.26
C PHE A 273 1.03 -23.29 2.17
N PHE A 274 0.30 -22.34 1.59
CA PHE A 274 -0.67 -21.50 2.31
C PHE A 274 -1.69 -22.33 3.08
N VAL A 275 -2.31 -23.32 2.42
CA VAL A 275 -3.31 -24.19 3.04
C VAL A 275 -2.69 -25.02 4.17
N ARG A 276 -1.44 -25.46 4.02
CA ARG A 276 -0.73 -26.19 5.08
C ARG A 276 -0.44 -25.30 6.28
N PHE A 277 0.07 -24.10 6.03
CA PHE A 277 0.48 -23.15 7.07
C PHE A 277 -0.72 -22.66 7.89
N HIS A 278 -1.83 -22.29 7.23
CA HIS A 278 -3.03 -21.80 7.90
C HIS A 278 -4.07 -22.88 8.20
N LYS A 279 -3.72 -24.17 8.10
CA LYS A 279 -4.67 -25.31 8.19
C LYS A 279 -5.62 -25.23 9.39
N LEU A 280 -5.10 -24.81 10.55
CA LEU A 280 -5.89 -24.71 11.78
C LEU A 280 -6.85 -23.52 11.77
N ARG A 281 -6.53 -22.45 11.03
CA ARG A 281 -7.24 -21.16 11.03
C ARG A 281 -8.33 -21.11 9.93
N LEU A 282 -8.08 -21.75 8.79
CA LEU A 282 -8.94 -21.63 7.61
C LEU A 282 -10.42 -21.96 7.88
N GLY A 283 -11.29 -21.02 7.54
CA GLY A 283 -12.73 -21.17 7.64
C GLY A 283 -13.32 -21.21 9.06
N GLN A 284 -12.52 -20.96 10.11
CA GLN A 284 -13.00 -20.92 11.50
C GLN A 284 -14.16 -19.93 11.69
N TRP A 285 -14.08 -18.75 11.07
CA TRP A 285 -15.07 -17.69 11.23
C TRP A 285 -16.32 -17.87 10.35
N LEU A 286 -16.28 -18.78 9.36
CA LEU A 286 -17.45 -19.08 8.52
C LEU A 286 -18.64 -19.60 9.33
N LYS A 287 -18.36 -20.22 10.49
CA LYS A 287 -19.39 -20.75 11.40
C LYS A 287 -19.41 -20.07 12.77
N ALA A 288 -18.42 -19.24 13.08
CA ALA A 288 -18.34 -18.56 14.37
C ALA A 288 -19.48 -17.54 14.53
N ARG A 289 -20.09 -17.56 15.72
CA ARG A 289 -21.13 -16.62 16.14
C ARG A 289 -20.78 -16.10 17.54
N PRO A 290 -21.15 -14.86 17.87
CA PRO A 290 -21.02 -14.33 19.23
C PRO A 290 -21.62 -15.30 20.26
N LEU A 291 -20.92 -15.46 21.37
CA LEU A 291 -21.36 -16.28 22.50
C LEU A 291 -21.50 -15.42 23.75
N LYS A 292 -22.17 -15.95 24.77
CA LYS A 292 -22.18 -15.27 26.07
C LYS A 292 -20.78 -15.35 26.70
N PRO A 293 -20.25 -14.26 27.28
CA PRO A 293 -19.03 -14.31 28.08
C PRO A 293 -19.17 -15.23 29.29
N LYS A 294 -18.10 -15.93 29.65
CA LYS A 294 -18.03 -16.73 30.87
C LYS A 294 -17.76 -15.82 32.08
N LYS A 295 -18.07 -16.32 33.28
CA LYS A 295 -17.83 -15.58 34.53
C LYS A 295 -16.31 -15.38 34.73
N LYS A 296 -15.88 -14.14 34.97
CA LYS A 296 -14.46 -13.73 35.12
C LYS A 296 -13.58 -13.96 33.88
N GLU A 297 -14.18 -14.10 32.71
CA GLU A 297 -13.46 -14.19 31.44
C GLU A 297 -13.04 -12.78 31.00
N SER A 298 -11.79 -12.63 30.56
CA SER A 298 -11.36 -11.38 29.91
C SER A 298 -11.89 -11.31 28.48
N SER A 299 -11.98 -10.11 27.90
CA SER A 299 -12.35 -9.96 26.49
C SER A 299 -11.32 -10.58 25.54
N TRP A 300 -10.08 -10.75 25.99
CA TRP A 300 -9.05 -11.54 25.32
C TRP A 300 -9.40 -13.04 25.28
N ASP A 301 -9.67 -13.65 26.44
CA ASP A 301 -10.02 -15.07 26.54
C ASP A 301 -11.30 -15.38 25.75
N TYR A 302 -12.26 -14.44 25.80
CA TYR A 302 -13.47 -14.48 24.99
C TYR A 302 -13.14 -14.52 23.49
N PHE A 303 -12.28 -13.61 23.02
CA PHE A 303 -11.87 -13.57 21.62
C PHE A 303 -11.21 -14.88 21.18
N LEU A 304 -10.23 -15.37 21.92
CA LEU A 304 -9.56 -16.64 21.62
C LEU A 304 -10.53 -17.82 21.58
N ARG A 305 -11.45 -17.89 22.54
CA ARG A 305 -12.40 -19.00 22.63
C ARG A 305 -13.44 -18.98 21.51
N VAL A 306 -13.94 -17.80 21.14
CA VAL A 306 -15.05 -17.67 20.18
C VAL A 306 -14.54 -17.60 18.74
N TYR A 307 -13.41 -16.93 18.53
CA TYR A 307 -12.89 -16.59 17.21
C TYR A 307 -11.50 -17.17 16.92
N GLY A 308 -10.73 -17.57 17.94
CA GLY A 308 -9.41 -18.17 17.78
C GLY A 308 -8.33 -17.14 17.47
N SER A 309 -8.32 -16.62 16.24
CA SER A 309 -7.35 -15.66 15.73
C SER A 309 -7.97 -14.75 14.68
N ALA A 310 -7.28 -13.66 14.32
CA ALA A 310 -7.69 -12.75 13.25
C ALA A 310 -6.52 -12.56 12.28
N THR A 311 -6.23 -13.59 11.49
CA THR A 311 -5.12 -13.65 10.54
C THR A 311 -5.47 -12.91 9.27
N TRP A 312 -5.01 -11.68 9.18
CA TRP A 312 -5.09 -10.91 7.94
C TRP A 312 -4.02 -11.37 6.95
N ILE A 313 -4.36 -11.36 5.66
CA ILE A 313 -3.49 -11.77 4.56
C ILE A 313 -3.66 -10.74 3.46
N LEU A 314 -2.56 -10.10 3.07
CA LEU A 314 -2.54 -9.24 1.90
C LEU A 314 -2.16 -10.07 0.69
N ALA A 315 -2.81 -9.80 -0.45
CA ALA A 315 -2.29 -10.34 -1.70
C ALA A 315 -0.88 -9.77 -1.95
N THR A 316 0.03 -10.57 -2.49
CA THR A 316 1.41 -10.16 -2.86
C THR A 316 1.47 -8.87 -3.68
N ASN A 317 0.42 -8.58 -4.48
CA ASN A 317 0.30 -7.35 -5.29
C ASN A 317 -0.40 -6.18 -4.56
N ALA A 318 -0.93 -6.37 -3.34
CA ALA A 318 -1.51 -5.30 -2.52
C ALA A 318 -0.45 -4.40 -1.87
N ALA A 319 0.83 -4.79 -1.92
CA ALA A 319 1.96 -3.91 -1.58
C ALA A 319 2.04 -2.69 -2.53
N GLU A 320 1.57 -2.86 -3.77
CA GLU A 320 1.60 -1.84 -4.82
C GLU A 320 0.21 -1.22 -4.99
N ASP A 321 -0.85 -2.04 -5.04
CA ASP A 321 -2.21 -1.61 -5.39
C ASP A 321 -2.97 -0.84 -4.30
N LEU A 322 -2.67 -1.11 -3.05
CA LEU A 322 -3.16 -0.35 -1.91
C LEU A 322 -1.92 0.20 -1.18
N PRO A 323 -2.03 1.27 -0.38
CA PRO A 323 -1.07 1.52 0.67
C PRO A 323 -1.02 0.28 1.59
N GLY A 324 -0.16 -0.68 1.25
CA GLY A 324 0.25 -1.77 2.11
C GLY A 324 1.10 -1.22 3.25
N PHE A 325 0.87 -1.71 4.46
CA PHE A 325 1.59 -1.32 5.68
C PHE A 325 2.80 -2.21 5.89
N TYR A 326 3.96 -1.83 5.34
CA TYR A 326 5.19 -2.63 5.40
C TYR A 326 5.49 -3.12 6.83
N CYS A 327 5.13 -4.37 7.14
CA CYS A 327 5.64 -5.11 8.28
C CYS A 327 6.98 -5.69 7.85
N GLY A 328 8.07 -4.98 8.11
CA GLY A 328 9.40 -5.52 7.87
C GLY A 328 9.66 -6.84 8.64
N ASN A 329 10.75 -7.49 8.25
CA ASN A 329 11.46 -8.59 8.90
C ASN A 329 10.80 -9.34 10.08
N VAL A 330 9.88 -10.26 9.76
CA VAL A 330 9.84 -11.59 10.37
C VAL A 330 10.23 -12.55 9.26
N THR A 331 11.13 -13.48 9.54
CA THR A 331 11.60 -14.50 8.59
C THR A 331 10.45 -15.45 8.23
N GLY A 332 9.59 -15.01 7.31
CA GLY A 332 8.30 -15.62 6.99
C GLY A 332 7.17 -14.60 7.19
N GLY A 333 6.96 -13.73 6.21
CA GLY A 333 6.04 -12.59 6.30
C GLY A 333 4.58 -12.98 6.49
N GLY A 334 3.99 -12.61 7.63
CA GLY A 334 2.56 -12.70 7.90
C GLY A 334 1.98 -11.32 8.27
N TRP A 335 0.98 -10.87 7.52
CA TRP A 335 0.41 -9.52 7.61
C TRP A 335 -0.91 -9.53 8.39
N SER A 336 -0.86 -9.90 9.66
CA SER A 336 -2.04 -10.13 10.48
C SER A 336 -2.48 -8.94 11.34
N CYS A 337 -3.81 -8.75 11.51
CA CYS A 337 -4.37 -7.83 12.51
C CYS A 337 -4.20 -8.36 13.95
N LEU A 338 -3.93 -9.66 14.08
CA LEU A 338 -3.62 -10.32 15.33
C LEU A 338 -3.01 -11.69 15.01
N GLU A 339 -1.69 -11.76 14.83
CA GLU A 339 -0.98 -13.05 14.86
C GLU A 339 -0.42 -13.22 16.26
N ILE A 340 -0.95 -14.24 16.94
CA ILE A 340 -0.55 -14.60 18.29
C ILE A 340 0.23 -15.88 18.08
N ALA A 341 1.53 -15.72 17.97
CA ALA A 341 2.45 -16.82 17.82
C ALA A 341 3.35 -16.76 19.05
N SER A 342 2.95 -17.49 20.09
CA SER A 342 3.71 -17.66 21.33
C SER A 342 5.07 -18.33 21.10
N ASP A 343 5.31 -18.83 19.89
CA ASP A 343 6.52 -19.50 19.40
C ASP A 343 7.34 -18.64 18.43
N VAL A 344 6.92 -17.42 18.11
CA VAL A 344 7.64 -16.52 17.20
C VAL A 344 8.64 -15.62 17.93
N TYR A 345 8.35 -15.25 19.18
CA TYR A 345 9.23 -14.41 19.99
C TYR A 345 10.04 -15.25 20.98
N ASP A 346 11.37 -15.24 20.84
CA ASP A 346 12.29 -15.90 21.77
C ASP A 346 12.50 -15.04 23.03
N ILE A 347 11.47 -14.97 23.88
CA ILE A 347 11.53 -14.26 25.16
C ILE A 347 12.65 -14.80 26.04
N SER A 348 12.87 -16.12 26.04
CA SER A 348 13.99 -16.75 26.75
C SER A 348 15.34 -16.20 26.29
N GLY A 349 15.59 -16.15 24.98
CA GLY A 349 16.82 -15.58 24.41
C GLY A 349 16.98 -14.09 24.72
N LEU A 350 15.88 -13.32 24.80
CA LEU A 350 15.90 -11.92 25.21
C LEU A 350 16.22 -11.73 26.70
N VAL A 351 15.68 -12.58 27.58
CA VAL A 351 16.03 -12.61 29.00
C VAL A 351 17.52 -12.91 29.16
N ASP A 352 18.03 -13.93 28.48
CA ASP A 352 19.45 -14.30 28.51
C ASP A 352 20.37 -13.17 28.00
N ALA A 353 19.97 -12.50 26.92
CA ALA A 353 20.75 -11.43 26.31
C ALA A 353 20.78 -10.13 27.14
N THR A 354 19.69 -9.82 27.85
CA THR A 354 19.53 -8.58 28.63
C THR A 354 19.82 -8.74 30.11
N GLY A 355 19.74 -9.97 30.63
CA GLY A 355 19.77 -10.27 32.07
C GLY A 355 18.51 -9.83 32.82
N ASN A 356 17.41 -9.53 32.12
CA ASN A 356 16.19 -8.98 32.71
C ASN A 356 15.07 -10.04 32.78
N GLU A 357 14.97 -10.74 33.90
CA GLU A 357 13.96 -11.80 34.14
C GLU A 357 12.51 -11.29 34.08
N GLU A 358 12.27 -10.00 34.35
CA GLU A 358 10.90 -9.47 34.29
C GLU A 358 10.31 -9.53 32.85
N LEU A 359 11.13 -9.75 31.81
CA LEU A 359 10.66 -9.88 30.43
C LEU A 359 9.78 -11.12 30.24
N GLU A 360 9.91 -12.13 31.10
CA GLU A 360 9.03 -13.31 31.12
C GLU A 360 7.58 -12.97 31.47
N ASP A 361 7.33 -11.83 32.12
CA ASP A 361 5.97 -11.37 32.41
C ASP A 361 5.28 -10.75 31.18
N LEU A 362 5.98 -10.59 30.06
CA LEU A 362 5.39 -10.11 28.83
C LEU A 362 4.94 -11.29 27.96
N GLU A 363 3.70 -11.23 27.46
CA GLU A 363 3.22 -12.12 26.40
C GLU A 363 3.08 -11.31 25.11
N PRO A 364 4.10 -11.32 24.21
CA PRO A 364 4.05 -10.57 22.97
C PRO A 364 2.98 -11.09 22.02
N PHE A 365 2.40 -10.17 21.26
CA PHE A 365 1.51 -10.47 20.16
C PHE A 365 1.62 -9.37 19.10
N HIS A 366 1.35 -9.74 17.85
CA HIS A 366 1.32 -8.76 16.78
C HIS A 366 -0.02 -8.01 16.81
N GLY A 367 0.03 -6.71 17.08
CA GLY A 367 -1.13 -5.81 16.96
C GLY A 367 -1.15 -4.96 15.68
N GLY A 368 -0.24 -5.27 14.74
CA GLY A 368 -0.22 -4.81 13.36
C GLY A 368 0.75 -3.67 12.98
N TRP A 369 1.10 -3.70 11.69
CA TRP A 369 1.54 -2.66 10.71
C TRP A 369 3.02 -2.31 10.53
N ASP A 370 3.93 -2.65 11.46
CA ASP A 370 5.37 -2.39 11.25
C ASP A 370 6.21 -3.19 12.26
N ILE A 371 7.51 -3.39 11.98
CA ILE A 371 8.50 -4.08 12.84
C ILE A 371 8.63 -3.47 14.23
N ASN A 372 8.34 -2.18 14.35
CA ASN A 372 8.51 -1.41 15.58
C ASN A 372 7.18 -1.19 16.34
N ARG A 373 6.13 -1.98 16.06
CA ARG A 373 4.78 -1.80 16.62
C ARG A 373 4.12 -3.08 17.11
N SER A 374 4.94 -3.97 17.67
CA SER A 374 4.43 -5.13 18.39
C SER A 374 3.87 -4.69 19.75
N PHE A 375 3.05 -5.54 20.36
CA PHE A 375 2.50 -5.29 21.69
C PHE A 375 2.77 -6.50 22.57
N ALA A 376 2.67 -6.31 23.87
CA ALA A 376 2.64 -7.40 24.82
C ALA A 376 1.50 -7.22 25.81
N PHE A 377 0.93 -8.33 26.28
CA PHE A 377 0.19 -8.33 27.52
C PHE A 377 1.20 -8.31 28.67
N ASP A 378 1.10 -7.33 29.55
CA ASP A 378 1.89 -7.26 30.79
C ASP A 378 1.16 -8.03 31.90
N ASN A 379 1.67 -9.22 32.20
CA ASN A 379 1.07 -10.16 33.17
C ASN A 379 1.23 -9.69 34.62
N ARG A 380 2.06 -8.67 34.89
CA ARG A 380 2.26 -8.15 36.25
C ARG A 380 0.99 -7.50 36.80
N SER A 381 0.06 -7.07 35.94
CA SER A 381 -1.18 -6.41 36.36
C SER A 381 -2.42 -6.93 35.60
N SER A 382 -3.47 -7.23 36.35
CA SER A 382 -4.80 -7.54 35.80
C SER A 382 -5.90 -6.84 36.58
N ASN A 383 -7.01 -6.51 35.92
CA ASN A 383 -8.19 -5.96 36.59
C ASN A 383 -9.15 -7.07 37.07
N ALA A 384 -10.23 -6.69 37.76
CA ALA A 384 -11.21 -7.65 38.31
C ALA A 384 -11.92 -8.50 37.24
N ALA A 385 -11.90 -8.07 35.97
CA ALA A 385 -12.44 -8.80 34.83
C ALA A 385 -11.38 -9.69 34.14
N GLY A 386 -10.15 -9.74 34.65
CA GLY A 386 -9.05 -10.50 34.06
C GLY A 386 -8.36 -9.80 32.88
N GLU A 387 -8.72 -8.55 32.57
CA GLU A 387 -8.04 -7.80 31.51
C GLU A 387 -6.61 -7.48 31.93
N ARG A 388 -5.69 -7.65 30.99
CA ARG A 388 -4.26 -7.36 31.15
C ARG A 388 -3.91 -6.05 30.46
N ALA A 389 -2.88 -5.38 30.96
CA ALA A 389 -2.40 -4.17 30.31
C ALA A 389 -1.77 -4.53 28.96
N ILE A 390 -2.07 -3.75 27.92
CA ILE A 390 -1.46 -3.87 26.60
C ILE A 390 -0.39 -2.77 26.49
N VAL A 391 0.87 -3.17 26.38
CA VAL A 391 2.02 -2.27 26.29
C VAL A 391 2.73 -2.39 24.94
N PRO A 392 3.41 -1.34 24.45
CA PRO A 392 4.28 -1.47 23.29
C PRO A 392 5.40 -2.49 23.56
N PHE A 393 5.77 -3.27 22.55
CA PHE A 393 6.83 -4.26 22.60
C PHE A 393 7.70 -4.16 21.34
N ASP A 394 9.01 -4.31 21.52
CA ASP A 394 10.02 -4.35 20.47
C ASP A 394 11.15 -5.29 20.92
N GLU A 395 11.73 -6.06 20.02
CA GLU A 395 12.81 -7.01 20.37
C GLU A 395 14.09 -6.31 20.82
N SER A 396 14.26 -5.02 20.54
CA SER A 396 15.38 -4.21 21.05
C SER A 396 15.13 -3.67 22.47
N ILE A 397 14.09 -4.13 23.17
CA ILE A 397 13.77 -3.65 24.51
C ILE A 397 14.85 -4.07 25.52
N THR A 398 15.37 -3.09 26.26
CA THR A 398 16.32 -3.34 27.36
C THR A 398 15.66 -3.23 28.73
N ASP A 399 14.61 -2.39 28.82
CA ASP A 399 13.86 -2.13 30.05
C ASP A 399 12.36 -2.25 29.80
N ILE A 400 11.65 -2.82 30.76
CA ILE A 400 10.22 -3.08 30.65
C ILE A 400 9.44 -1.81 30.94
N PRO A 401 8.32 -1.54 30.24
CA PRO A 401 7.48 -0.40 30.55
C PRO A 401 7.04 -0.41 32.01
N LYS A 402 6.87 0.80 32.60
CA LYS A 402 6.31 0.93 33.95
C LYS A 402 4.96 0.20 34.02
N LYS A 403 4.82 -0.62 35.05
CA LYS A 403 3.59 -1.37 35.34
C LYS A 403 2.36 -0.46 35.26
N THR A 404 1.38 -0.85 34.45
CA THR A 404 0.16 -0.06 34.28
C THR A 404 -0.72 -0.19 35.53
N PRO A 405 -1.19 0.92 36.13
CA PRO A 405 -2.14 0.85 37.24
C PRO A 405 -3.42 0.14 36.82
N VAL A 406 -3.98 -0.71 37.69
CA VAL A 406 -5.20 -1.49 37.40
C VAL A 406 -6.36 -0.62 36.92
N SER A 407 -6.50 0.59 37.46
CA SER A 407 -7.54 1.56 37.07
C SER A 407 -7.37 2.14 35.66
N ARG A 408 -6.20 1.95 35.03
CA ARG A 408 -5.86 2.42 33.68
C ARG A 408 -5.79 1.29 32.66
N ILE A 409 -6.05 0.04 33.05
CA ILE A 409 -6.07 -1.08 32.13
C ILE A 409 -7.22 -0.89 31.13
N GLN A 410 -6.85 -0.73 29.85
CA GLN A 410 -7.80 -0.73 28.75
C GLN A 410 -8.18 -2.19 28.42
N PRO A 411 -9.47 -2.57 28.41
CA PRO A 411 -9.89 -3.90 27.99
C PRO A 411 -9.47 -4.22 26.56
N PHE A 412 -9.05 -5.47 26.31
CA PHE A 412 -8.58 -5.95 25.01
C PHE A 412 -9.60 -5.68 23.89
N GLY A 413 -10.89 -5.98 24.13
CA GLY A 413 -11.91 -5.79 23.11
C GLY A 413 -12.08 -4.34 22.64
N LEU A 414 -11.99 -3.37 23.57
CA LEU A 414 -12.02 -1.95 23.22
C LEU A 414 -10.76 -1.52 22.47
N TRP A 415 -9.61 -2.10 22.82
CA TRP A 415 -8.36 -1.90 22.09
C TRP A 415 -8.47 -2.46 20.67
N LEU A 416 -8.98 -3.69 20.50
CA LEU A 416 -9.16 -4.36 19.21
C LEU A 416 -10.13 -3.59 18.31
N HIS A 417 -11.28 -3.18 18.84
CA HIS A 417 -12.26 -2.39 18.11
C HIS A 417 -11.67 -1.08 17.55
N LYS A 418 -10.89 -0.36 18.37
CA LYS A 418 -10.21 0.88 17.92
C LYS A 418 -9.25 0.60 16.77
N ARG A 419 -8.48 -0.49 16.86
CA ARG A 419 -7.52 -0.91 15.83
C ARG A 419 -8.22 -1.28 14.52
N VAL A 420 -9.21 -2.15 14.60
CA VAL A 420 -9.99 -2.58 13.43
C VAL A 420 -10.74 -1.41 12.79
N SER A 421 -11.28 -0.48 13.58
CA SER A 421 -11.92 0.74 13.07
C SER A 421 -10.95 1.60 12.26
N LEU A 422 -9.74 1.82 12.79
CA LEU A 422 -8.71 2.58 12.09
C LEU A 422 -8.29 1.88 10.79
N MET A 423 -8.05 0.57 10.84
CA MET A 423 -7.71 -0.23 9.67
C MET A 423 -8.81 -0.19 8.61
N THR A 424 -10.07 -0.37 9.01
CA THR A 424 -11.23 -0.32 8.11
C THR A 424 -11.33 1.05 7.43
N SER A 425 -11.22 2.14 8.20
CA SER A 425 -11.23 3.51 7.66
C SER A 425 -10.11 3.74 6.66
N ILE A 426 -8.93 3.16 6.89
CA ILE A 426 -7.79 3.32 6.02
C ILE A 426 -7.93 2.48 4.75
N ALA A 427 -8.34 1.21 4.86
CA ALA A 427 -8.68 0.37 3.72
C ALA A 427 -9.75 1.04 2.84
N GLU A 428 -10.78 1.63 3.45
CA GLU A 428 -11.82 2.38 2.73
C GLU A 428 -11.31 3.67 2.11
N SER A 429 -10.41 4.42 2.75
CA SER A 429 -9.78 5.59 2.15
C SER A 429 -8.95 5.19 0.93
N ASN A 430 -8.22 4.07 1.02
CA ASN A 430 -7.37 3.56 -0.04
C ASN A 430 -8.20 3.05 -1.24
N LEU A 431 -9.31 2.36 -0.98
CA LEU A 431 -10.30 2.02 -2.02
C LEU A 431 -10.86 3.24 -2.73
N ASN A 432 -11.12 4.32 -1.99
CA ASN A 432 -11.57 5.56 -2.60
C ASN A 432 -10.49 6.23 -3.46
N GLU A 433 -9.21 5.86 -3.31
CA GLU A 433 -8.09 6.29 -4.16
C GLU A 433 -7.81 5.32 -5.33
N LEU A 434 -8.16 4.04 -5.18
CA LEU A 434 -8.20 3.02 -6.25
C LEU A 434 -9.23 3.33 -7.34
N LEU A 435 -10.35 3.89 -6.90
CA LEU A 435 -11.47 4.35 -7.73
C LEU A 435 -11.46 5.86 -7.89
#